data_AF-A0ABD2I4L7-F1
#
_entry.id   AF-A0ABD2I4L7-F1
#
_cell.length_a   1.000
_cell.length_b   1.000
_cell.length_c   1.000
_cell.angle_alpha   90.00
_cell.angle_beta   90.00
_cell.angle_gamma   90.00
#
_symmetry.space_group_name_H-M   'P 1'
#
loop_
_entity.id
_entity.type
_entity.pdbx_description
1 polymer ?
#
loop_
_entity_poly.entity_id
_entity_poly.type
_entity_poly.pdbx_seq_one_letter_code
_entity_poly.pdbx_strand_id
1 'polypeptide(L)'
;MEQQIVRLLGEHPEEGLSNAQLLQAVGDDSADGTDASSSVTEQLGAAINRLLAQGTIEMLRETVPTGEGAGGAGGFILRLKRGSQLNNASPEEQLVFSIIEESQRMGVWIRDIRERSGLNEVQLRRVLKALEQRKLVRSIKAAGTTKKTYILSGLEADDTLTGGTFYSDQQLDSEFVQTLLHVCVNWLLQRRRAAEEKHPGDPYAQREASFVESDEVARYIHEKGLCRIQLGVADVESVLDIAVLDGKIEKRLNHTYRAIRKQQLHPSPLASVPCLQCPVSAECTPGTGHLISPENCEYFRLHFDLMSTHRLLPSLPRLKVPIGHRPQRLKLPYIPNPRGHLELVRKLVNRVIREERCELKYNRAEECRQYVERLIQIGIYRGPNCAYTAEMFQWWFIEQDLVDKMWSILVPRFSHYPIDQSYTEIYRLPTIRLKSKVNKETEFWSRYSIAVLELKENPFPPMDDLEKLRKKNLVDYVEKELLRTEE
;
A
#
# COMPACT_ATOMS: atom_id res chain seq x y z
N MET A 1 47.72 27.95 34.68
CA MET A 1 47.31 26.81 33.83
C MET A 1 45.80 26.60 33.76
N GLU A 2 45.07 26.41 34.86
CA GLU A 2 43.62 26.12 34.80
C GLU A 2 42.81 27.18 34.01
N GLN A 3 43.03 28.47 34.29
CA GLN A 3 42.39 29.57 33.55
C GLN A 3 42.79 29.63 32.05
N GLN A 4 44.01 29.20 31.72
CA GLN A 4 44.53 29.17 30.35
C GLN A 4 43.90 28.02 29.55
N ILE A 5 43.73 26.85 30.17
CA ILE A 5 43.01 25.70 29.58
C ILE A 5 41.55 26.08 29.32
N VAL A 6 40.88 26.72 30.29
CA VAL A 6 39.50 27.20 30.13
C VAL A 6 39.37 28.20 29.00
N ARG A 7 40.34 29.12 28.84
CA ARG A 7 40.35 30.08 27.74
C ARG A 7 40.52 29.40 26.37
N LEU A 8 41.49 28.50 26.23
CA LEU A 8 41.76 27.76 24.98
C LEU A 8 40.57 26.88 24.57
N LEU A 9 39.93 26.22 25.53
CA LEU A 9 38.70 25.45 25.25
C LEU A 9 37.50 26.34 24.94
N GLY A 10 37.51 27.61 25.37
CA GLY A 10 36.52 28.63 25.02
C GLY A 10 36.63 29.12 23.58
N GLU A 11 37.84 29.11 23.02
CA GLU A 11 38.12 29.49 21.63
C GLU A 11 37.67 28.40 20.62
N HIS A 12 37.59 27.14 21.06
CA HIS A 12 37.13 25.99 20.24
C HIS A 12 35.92 25.26 20.84
N PRO A 13 34.73 25.88 20.85
CA PRO A 13 33.69 25.45 21.76
C PRO A 13 32.79 24.34 21.18
N GLU A 14 32.86 23.99 19.89
CA GLU A 14 32.10 22.87 19.27
C GLU A 14 32.92 21.58 19.10
N GLU A 15 34.14 21.69 18.59
CA GLU A 15 35.01 20.55 18.28
C GLU A 15 35.84 20.07 19.49
N GLY A 16 36.04 20.94 20.48
CA GLY A 16 36.93 20.68 21.63
C GLY A 16 38.40 20.56 21.23
N LEU A 17 39.26 20.24 22.19
CA LEU A 17 40.71 20.05 21.96
C LEU A 17 41.16 18.69 22.52
N SER A 18 41.99 17.99 21.76
CA SER A 18 42.68 16.78 22.24
C SER A 18 43.78 17.13 23.25
N ASN A 19 44.18 16.16 24.08
CA ASN A 19 45.31 16.34 25.01
C ASN A 19 46.60 16.77 24.29
N ALA A 20 46.85 16.27 23.07
CA ALA A 20 48.02 16.63 22.28
C ALA A 20 47.98 18.10 21.81
N GLN A 21 46.82 18.58 21.37
CA GLN A 21 46.63 19.97 20.96
C GLN A 21 46.73 20.94 22.13
N LEU A 22 46.21 20.56 23.31
CA LEU A 22 46.36 21.36 24.54
C LEU A 22 47.81 21.43 25.01
N LEU A 23 48.56 20.32 24.90
CA LEU A 23 49.99 20.29 25.20
C LEU A 23 50.80 21.21 24.26
N GLN A 24 50.47 21.20 22.97
CA GLN A 24 51.10 22.08 21.99
C GLN A 24 50.80 23.56 22.24
N ALA A 25 49.52 23.90 22.48
CA ALA A 25 49.09 25.27 22.72
C ALA A 25 49.61 25.86 24.04
N VAL A 26 49.89 25.03 25.05
CA VAL A 26 50.47 25.47 26.33
C VAL A 26 52.01 25.47 26.28
N GLY A 27 52.62 24.61 25.46
CA GLY A 27 54.08 24.50 25.30
C GLY A 27 54.71 25.66 24.51
N ASP A 28 53.99 26.25 23.55
CA ASP A 28 54.49 27.35 22.71
C ASP A 28 54.74 28.67 23.50
N ASP A 29 54.17 28.82 24.70
CA ASP A 29 54.42 29.98 25.58
C ASP A 29 55.76 29.85 26.37
N SER A 30 56.39 28.68 26.36
CA SER A 30 57.64 28.40 27.09
C SER A 30 58.82 28.17 26.15
N ALA A 31 59.33 29.27 25.60
CA ALA A 31 60.60 29.29 24.86
C ALA A 31 61.80 29.20 25.82
N ASP A 32 62.06 28.03 26.41
CA ASP A 32 63.41 27.63 26.84
C ASP A 32 63.49 26.16 27.32
N GLY A 33 64.49 25.43 26.81
CA GLY A 33 65.15 24.32 27.51
C GLY A 33 64.43 22.97 27.59
N THR A 34 65.05 21.97 26.97
CA THR A 34 64.63 20.57 26.76
C THR A 34 64.32 19.70 27.99
N ASP A 35 64.40 20.23 29.22
CA ASP A 35 64.12 19.48 30.46
C ASP A 35 62.81 19.91 31.16
N ALA A 36 62.12 20.95 30.67
CA ALA A 36 60.87 21.46 31.25
C ALA A 36 59.60 20.73 30.76
N SER A 37 59.69 19.95 29.67
CA SER A 37 58.54 19.32 28.99
C SER A 37 57.83 18.25 29.83
N SER A 38 58.55 17.54 30.70
CA SER A 38 57.97 16.55 31.62
C SER A 38 57.21 17.20 32.78
N SER A 39 57.71 18.31 33.32
CA SER A 39 57.02 19.04 34.39
C SER A 39 55.73 19.70 33.89
N VAL A 40 55.75 20.27 32.67
CA VAL A 40 54.56 20.90 32.06
C VAL A 40 53.48 19.85 31.76
N THR A 41 53.86 18.66 31.28
CA THR A 41 52.87 17.58 31.02
C THR A 41 52.22 17.07 32.31
N GLU A 42 52.98 16.91 33.40
CA GLU A 42 52.45 16.52 34.72
C GLU A 42 51.53 17.59 35.31
N GLN A 43 51.93 18.86 35.24
CA GLN A 43 51.13 19.97 35.75
C GLN A 43 49.85 20.20 34.91
N LEU A 44 49.91 19.98 33.60
CA LEU A 44 48.74 20.01 32.72
C LEU A 44 47.78 18.86 33.05
N GLY A 45 48.28 17.64 33.21
CA GLY A 45 47.46 16.49 33.62
C GLY A 45 46.79 16.70 34.97
N ALA A 46 47.51 17.28 35.95
CA ALA A 46 46.95 17.63 37.25
C ALA A 46 45.87 18.73 37.15
N ALA A 47 46.08 19.75 36.31
CA ALA A 47 45.09 20.79 36.07
C ALA A 47 43.83 20.25 35.36
N ILE A 48 43.98 19.38 34.36
CA ILE A 48 42.86 18.70 33.69
C ILE A 48 42.07 17.86 34.70
N ASN A 49 42.73 17.07 35.54
CA ASN A 49 42.06 16.25 36.55
C ASN A 49 41.30 17.12 37.58
N ARG A 50 41.86 18.28 37.97
CA ARG A 50 41.16 19.24 38.84
C ARG A 50 39.95 19.86 38.16
N LEU A 51 40.08 20.26 36.89
CA LEU A 51 38.97 20.83 36.12
C LEU A 51 37.84 19.82 35.86
N LEU A 52 38.18 18.55 35.60
CA LEU A 52 37.22 17.43 35.51
C LEU A 52 36.54 17.18 36.85
N ALA A 53 37.28 17.18 37.96
CA ALA A 53 36.72 17.01 39.31
C ALA A 53 35.79 18.16 39.72
N GLN A 54 36.10 19.39 39.27
CA GLN A 54 35.24 20.57 39.43
C GLN A 54 34.03 20.57 38.48
N GLY A 55 34.01 19.70 37.46
CA GLY A 55 32.94 19.60 36.48
C GLY A 55 32.86 20.79 35.52
N THR A 56 33.97 21.51 35.32
CA THR A 56 34.08 22.66 34.41
C THR A 56 34.30 22.23 32.95
N ILE A 57 34.97 21.10 32.76
CA ILE A 57 35.22 20.48 31.46
C ILE A 57 34.63 19.07 31.42
N GLU A 58 34.21 18.63 30.24
CA GLU A 58 33.75 17.27 29.98
C GLU A 58 34.68 16.56 28.99
N MET A 59 34.80 15.23 29.15
CA MET A 59 35.63 14.39 28.31
C MET A 59 34.73 13.55 27.41
N LEU A 60 34.88 13.75 26.11
CA LEU A 60 34.15 13.02 25.07
C LEU A 60 35.12 12.13 24.29
N ARG A 61 34.61 11.05 23.71
CA ARG A 61 35.41 10.21 22.82
C ARG A 61 35.47 10.82 21.43
N GLU A 62 36.65 10.83 20.82
CA GLU A 62 36.85 11.32 19.47
C GLU A 62 36.10 10.42 18.48
N THR A 63 35.15 11.01 17.75
CA THR A 63 34.43 10.34 16.68
C THR A 63 35.24 10.43 15.40
N VAL A 64 36.00 9.39 15.07
CA VAL A 64 36.65 9.31 13.75
C VAL A 64 35.54 9.16 12.69
N PRO A 65 35.45 10.04 11.68
CA PRO A 65 34.53 9.87 10.57
C PRO A 65 34.81 8.52 9.91
N THR A 66 33.81 7.65 9.87
CA THR A 66 33.91 6.28 9.39
C THR A 66 34.50 6.20 7.98
N GLY A 67 35.73 5.69 7.90
CA GLY A 67 36.36 5.37 6.63
C GLY A 67 37.84 5.04 6.75
N GLU A 68 38.25 4.19 7.69
CA GLU A 68 39.37 3.23 7.56
C GLU A 68 39.71 2.58 8.92
N GLY A 69 39.70 1.25 8.94
CA GLY A 69 40.61 0.40 9.71
C GLY A 69 40.81 0.57 11.23
N ALA A 70 40.49 -0.52 11.94
CA ALA A 70 41.18 -1.04 13.12
C ALA A 70 40.82 -0.50 14.53
N GLY A 71 40.53 -1.46 15.42
CA GLY A 71 40.26 -1.26 16.84
C GLY A 71 41.47 -0.80 17.64
N GLY A 72 41.84 0.47 17.51
CA GLY A 72 42.73 1.19 18.41
C GLY A 72 41.93 2.13 19.32
N ALA A 73 42.41 2.34 20.55
CA ALA A 73 41.79 3.24 21.52
C ALA A 73 41.61 4.66 20.94
N GLY A 74 40.40 5.01 20.53
CA GLY A 74 40.07 6.36 20.05
C GLY A 74 40.43 7.42 21.09
N GLY A 75 41.00 8.54 20.64
CA GLY A 75 41.42 9.65 21.47
C GLY A 75 40.27 10.27 22.27
N PHE A 76 40.63 11.11 23.24
CA PHE A 76 39.66 11.88 24.02
C PHE A 76 39.76 13.35 23.66
N ILE A 77 38.59 13.97 23.51
CA ILE A 77 38.44 15.40 23.30
C ILE A 77 37.94 16.00 24.61
N LEU A 78 38.60 17.07 25.05
CA LEU A 78 38.18 17.90 26.18
C LEU A 78 37.41 19.09 25.65
N ARG A 79 36.28 19.41 26.28
CA ARG A 79 35.43 20.54 25.92
C ARG A 79 34.88 21.21 27.17
N LEU A 80 34.63 22.53 27.10
CA LEU A 80 33.90 23.23 28.15
C LEU A 80 32.46 22.73 28.23
N LYS A 81 32.02 22.40 29.44
CA LYS A 81 30.67 21.91 29.70
C LYS A 81 29.64 22.99 29.32
N ARG A 82 28.73 22.67 28.40
CA ARG A 82 27.66 23.59 27.96
C ARG A 82 26.28 23.32 28.58
N GLY A 83 26.17 22.30 29.45
CA GLY A 83 24.88 21.83 29.96
C GLY A 83 24.58 22.13 31.43
N SER A 84 23.29 22.13 31.76
CA SER A 84 22.75 22.38 33.10
C SER A 84 23.26 21.35 34.11
N GLN A 85 23.76 21.78 35.27
CA GLN A 85 24.19 20.87 36.33
C GLN A 85 22.97 20.23 37.01
N LEU A 86 22.90 18.91 36.99
CA LEU A 86 21.91 18.15 37.73
C LEU A 86 22.37 18.00 39.18
N ASN A 87 21.58 18.51 40.12
CA ASN A 87 21.82 18.30 41.55
C ASN A 87 21.66 16.80 41.89
N ASN A 88 22.64 16.22 42.61
CA ASN A 88 22.69 14.79 42.98
C ASN A 88 22.67 13.83 41.77
N ALA A 89 23.46 14.09 40.73
CA ALA A 89 23.64 13.17 39.60
C ALA A 89 25.04 12.55 39.59
N SER A 90 25.14 11.30 39.12
CA SER A 90 26.41 10.66 38.82
C SER A 90 27.15 11.44 37.72
N PRO A 91 28.50 11.49 37.68
CA PRO A 91 29.24 12.08 36.57
C PRO A 91 28.84 11.48 35.21
N GLU A 92 28.46 10.20 35.18
CA GLU A 92 27.95 9.52 33.97
C GLU A 92 26.57 10.01 33.55
N GLU A 93 25.67 10.26 34.52
CA GLU A 93 24.33 10.81 34.26
C GLU A 93 24.41 12.23 33.73
N GLN A 94 25.33 13.01 34.28
CA GLN A 94 25.57 14.40 33.89
C GLN A 94 26.10 14.50 32.45
N LEU A 95 26.98 13.59 32.04
CA LEU A 95 27.52 13.52 30.68
C LEU A 95 26.45 13.10 29.66
N VAL A 96 25.65 12.09 29.97
CA VAL A 96 24.56 11.67 29.08
C VAL A 96 23.51 12.77 28.95
N PHE A 97 23.24 13.51 30.03
CA PHE A 97 22.32 14.64 30.00
C PHE A 97 22.83 15.81 29.15
N SER A 98 24.12 16.19 29.24
CA SER A 98 24.69 17.26 28.40
C SER A 98 24.60 16.91 26.91
N ILE A 99 24.92 15.66 26.55
CA ILE A 99 24.81 15.17 25.17
C ILE A 99 23.38 15.28 24.62
N ILE A 100 22.37 14.97 25.45
CA ILE A 100 20.95 15.06 25.05
C ILE A 100 20.50 16.53 24.99
N GLU A 101 20.93 17.37 25.92
CA GLU A 101 20.62 18.81 25.95
C GLU A 101 21.14 19.53 24.70
N GLU A 102 22.30 19.15 24.19
CA GLU A 102 22.84 19.71 22.94
C GLU A 102 21.97 19.43 21.70
N SER A 103 21.24 18.31 21.70
CA SER A 103 20.43 17.89 20.55
C SER A 103 19.07 18.56 20.43
N GLN A 104 18.66 19.29 21.48
CA GLN A 104 17.43 20.09 21.50
C GLN A 104 16.22 19.33 20.94
N ARG A 105 15.59 19.84 19.86
CA ARG A 105 14.35 19.31 19.28
C ARG A 105 14.51 18.04 18.44
N MET A 106 15.72 17.77 17.93
CA MET A 106 16.00 16.60 17.07
C MET A 106 16.25 15.32 17.87
N GLY A 107 16.65 15.45 19.14
CA GLY A 107 17.02 14.34 20.01
C GLY A 107 18.29 13.62 19.56
N VAL A 108 18.76 12.66 20.36
CA VAL A 108 19.95 11.82 20.04
C VAL A 108 19.60 10.34 20.00
N TRP A 109 20.08 9.63 18.99
CA TRP A 109 19.95 8.18 18.89
C TRP A 109 20.81 7.48 19.95
N ILE A 110 20.32 6.38 20.55
CA ILE A 110 21.04 5.62 21.57
C ILE A 110 22.47 5.19 21.15
N ARG A 111 22.69 4.94 19.85
CA ARG A 111 24.00 4.58 19.32
C ARG A 111 24.97 5.77 19.38
N ASP A 112 24.51 6.95 18.97
CA ASP A 112 25.32 8.16 18.95
C ASP A 112 25.66 8.61 20.38
N ILE A 113 24.72 8.43 21.33
CA ILE A 113 25.02 8.65 22.76
C ILE A 113 26.13 7.70 23.23
N ARG A 114 26.07 6.42 22.85
CA ARG A 114 27.08 5.42 23.21
C ARG A 114 28.46 5.75 22.63
N GLU A 115 28.50 6.15 21.36
CA GLU A 115 29.74 6.49 20.67
C GLU A 115 30.39 7.74 21.28
N ARG A 116 29.60 8.78 21.58
CA ARG A 116 30.07 10.03 22.21
C ARG A 116 30.44 9.88 23.68
N SER A 117 29.65 9.13 24.45
CA SER A 117 29.87 8.96 25.90
C SER A 117 30.90 7.90 26.27
N GLY A 118 31.20 6.97 25.35
CA GLY A 118 32.14 5.87 25.59
C GLY A 118 31.69 4.82 26.63
N LEU A 119 30.44 4.91 27.12
CA LEU A 119 29.91 4.01 28.16
C LEU A 119 29.59 2.61 27.62
N ASN A 120 29.70 1.60 28.48
CA ASN A 120 29.24 0.25 28.14
C ASN A 120 27.70 0.21 28.02
N GLU A 121 27.16 -0.66 27.17
CA GLU A 121 25.72 -0.73 26.86
C GLU A 121 24.85 -0.94 28.12
N VAL A 122 25.32 -1.75 29.07
CA VAL A 122 24.62 -2.01 30.34
C VAL A 122 24.58 -0.76 31.22
N GLN A 123 25.68 -0.01 31.27
CA GLN A 123 25.80 1.23 32.04
C GLN A 123 24.92 2.32 31.42
N LEU A 124 25.00 2.51 30.11
CA LEU A 124 24.19 3.49 29.38
C LEU A 124 22.68 3.23 29.58
N ARG A 125 22.23 1.97 29.50
CA ARG A 125 20.82 1.62 29.75
C ARG A 125 20.39 1.89 31.20
N ARG A 126 21.28 1.71 32.19
CA ARG A 126 21.00 2.07 33.60
C ARG A 126 20.86 3.57 33.78
N VAL A 127 21.79 4.35 33.23
CA VAL A 127 21.80 5.82 33.30
C VAL A 127 20.57 6.41 32.62
N LEU A 128 20.24 5.97 31.40
CA LEU A 128 19.05 6.43 30.69
C LEU A 128 17.76 6.12 31.47
N LYS A 129 17.68 4.93 32.09
CA LYS A 129 16.54 4.56 32.94
C LYS A 129 16.44 5.44 34.19
N ALA A 130 17.56 5.81 34.81
CA ALA A 130 17.58 6.74 35.94
C ALA A 130 17.13 8.16 35.53
N LEU A 131 17.57 8.65 34.38
CA LEU A 131 17.16 9.94 33.82
C LEU A 131 15.67 9.96 33.42
N GLU A 132 15.13 8.85 32.88
CA GLU A 132 13.70 8.68 32.61
C GLU A 132 12.87 8.65 33.90
N GLN A 133 13.33 7.95 34.95
CA GLN A 133 12.68 7.92 36.26
C GLN A 133 12.61 9.30 36.91
N ARG A 134 13.65 10.12 36.73
CA ARG A 134 13.69 11.53 37.19
C ARG A 134 12.87 12.48 36.31
N LYS A 135 12.24 11.98 35.24
CA LYS A 135 11.47 12.76 34.25
C LYS A 135 12.27 13.90 33.61
N LEU A 136 13.59 13.74 33.48
CA LEU A 136 14.45 14.73 32.81
C LEU A 136 14.56 14.45 31.30
N VAL A 137 14.49 13.17 30.93
CA VAL A 137 14.60 12.68 29.57
C VAL A 137 13.40 11.79 29.28
N ARG A 138 12.91 11.80 28.04
CA ARG A 138 11.93 10.85 27.51
C ARG A 138 12.48 10.15 26.28
N SER A 139 12.12 8.89 26.10
CA SER A 139 12.39 8.16 24.87
C SER A 139 11.27 8.36 23.86
N ILE A 140 11.64 8.70 22.63
CA ILE A 140 10.76 8.78 21.47
C ILE A 140 11.29 7.79 20.44
N LYS A 141 10.38 7.04 19.83
CA LYS A 141 10.74 6.21 18.67
C LYS A 141 10.53 7.04 17.42
N ALA A 142 11.56 7.15 16.60
CA ALA A 142 11.48 7.95 15.38
C ALA A 142 10.45 7.34 14.40
N ALA A 143 9.61 8.18 13.78
CA ALA A 143 8.60 7.73 12.84
C ALA A 143 9.21 6.98 11.64
N GLY A 144 8.54 5.90 11.21
CA GLY A 144 9.00 5.06 10.10
C GLY A 144 10.24 4.20 10.39
N THR A 145 10.86 4.32 11.58
CA THR A 145 11.99 3.49 11.98
C THR A 145 11.79 2.89 13.38
N THR A 146 12.57 1.86 13.72
CA THR A 146 12.57 1.29 15.08
C THR A 146 13.62 1.94 15.98
N LYS A 147 14.23 3.06 15.54
CA LYS A 147 15.31 3.72 16.26
C LYS A 147 14.77 4.45 17.49
N LYS A 148 15.41 4.24 18.64
CA LYS A 148 15.09 4.92 19.91
C LYS A 148 15.94 6.17 20.07
N THR A 149 15.28 7.31 20.03
CA THR A 149 15.87 8.63 20.20
C THR A 149 15.49 9.17 21.59
N TYR A 150 16.42 9.82 22.27
CA TYR A 150 16.16 10.44 23.57
C TYR A 150 16.13 11.96 23.43
N ILE A 151 15.15 12.59 24.08
CA ILE A 151 14.95 14.03 24.10
C ILE A 151 14.67 14.49 25.54
N LEU A 152 14.94 15.76 25.83
CA LEU A 152 14.54 16.38 27.09
C LEU A 152 13.01 16.35 27.25
N SER A 153 12.55 16.09 28.48
CA SER A 153 11.11 15.91 28.78
C SER A 153 10.28 17.18 28.58
N GLY A 154 10.88 18.36 28.76
CA GLY A 154 10.23 19.66 28.60
C GLY A 154 10.23 20.20 27.17
N LEU A 155 10.89 19.55 26.21
CA LEU A 155 10.96 19.99 24.82
C LEU A 155 10.05 19.14 23.94
N GLU A 156 9.27 19.82 23.10
CA GLU A 156 8.53 19.20 22.00
C GLU A 156 9.51 18.73 20.92
N ALA A 157 9.32 17.49 20.47
CA ALA A 157 10.15 16.91 19.44
C ALA A 157 9.76 17.46 18.07
N ASP A 158 10.74 17.56 17.19
CA ASP A 158 10.51 18.05 15.83
C ASP A 158 9.60 17.09 15.04
N ASP A 159 8.79 17.66 14.14
CA ASP A 159 7.84 16.90 13.32
C ASP A 159 8.54 15.88 12.40
N THR A 160 9.79 16.17 12.03
CA THR A 160 10.64 15.26 11.26
C THR A 160 10.96 13.97 12.03
N LEU A 161 11.02 14.02 13.36
CA LEU A 161 11.30 12.88 14.23
C LEU A 161 10.03 12.10 14.57
N THR A 162 8.92 12.80 14.81
CA THR A 162 7.62 12.22 15.20
C THR A 162 6.76 11.81 14.01
N GLY A 163 7.10 12.25 12.79
CA GLY A 163 6.35 11.98 11.56
C GLY A 163 5.16 12.94 11.35
N GLY A 164 4.99 13.94 12.21
CA GLY A 164 3.87 14.87 12.18
C GLY A 164 2.55 14.28 12.66
N THR A 165 1.45 14.98 12.38
CA THR A 165 0.12 14.72 12.95
C THR A 165 -0.57 13.44 12.44
N PHE A 166 -0.07 12.82 11.37
CA PHE A 166 -0.67 11.64 10.72
C PHE A 166 -0.10 10.29 11.22
N TYR A 167 0.86 10.31 12.14
CA TYR A 167 1.47 9.11 12.69
C TYR A 167 0.94 8.83 14.11
N SER A 168 0.46 7.61 14.31
CA SER A 168 0.09 7.09 15.63
C SER A 168 0.91 5.83 15.90
N ASP A 169 1.52 5.74 17.08
CA ASP A 169 2.30 4.56 17.50
C ASP A 169 3.38 4.08 16.51
N GLN A 170 4.08 5.00 15.84
CA GLN A 170 5.10 4.76 14.80
C GLN A 170 4.57 4.27 13.44
N GLN A 171 3.26 4.22 13.23
CA GLN A 171 2.65 3.85 11.96
C GLN A 171 1.85 5.02 11.40
N LEU A 172 1.88 5.16 10.07
CA LEU A 172 0.98 6.07 9.37
C LEU A 172 -0.43 5.53 9.52
N ASP A 173 -1.35 6.34 10.04
CA ASP A 173 -2.77 5.99 10.09
C ASP A 173 -3.39 6.22 8.70
N SER A 174 -3.20 5.24 7.82
CA SER A 174 -3.68 5.31 6.43
C SER A 174 -5.20 5.39 6.35
N GLU A 175 -5.93 4.75 7.28
CA GLU A 175 -7.39 4.81 7.36
C GLU A 175 -7.86 6.23 7.72
N PHE A 176 -7.20 6.88 8.67
CA PHE A 176 -7.46 8.27 9.01
C PHE A 176 -7.21 9.20 7.81
N VAL A 177 -6.06 9.07 7.14
CA VAL A 177 -5.72 9.87 5.95
C VAL A 177 -6.75 9.66 4.84
N GLN A 178 -7.15 8.42 4.56
CA GLN A 178 -8.17 8.13 3.54
C GLN A 178 -9.55 8.70 3.90
N THR A 179 -9.92 8.63 5.17
CA THR A 179 -11.18 9.21 5.66
C THR A 179 -11.17 10.73 5.51
N LEU A 180 -10.08 11.39 5.91
CA LEU A 180 -9.93 12.83 5.79
C LEU A 180 -9.96 13.27 4.31
N LEU A 181 -9.26 12.53 3.44
CA LEU A 181 -9.28 12.74 1.99
C LEU A 181 -10.71 12.60 1.43
N HIS A 182 -11.44 11.56 1.83
CA HIS A 182 -12.82 11.36 1.41
C HIS A 182 -13.73 12.52 1.83
N VAL A 183 -13.61 12.99 3.06
CA VAL A 183 -14.38 14.14 3.56
C VAL A 183 -14.06 15.40 2.77
N CYS A 184 -12.76 15.72 2.57
CA CYS A 184 -12.34 16.92 1.86
C CYS A 184 -12.84 16.93 0.41
N VAL A 185 -12.66 15.81 -0.30
CA VAL A 185 -13.10 15.67 -1.70
C VAL A 185 -14.62 15.77 -1.80
N ASN A 186 -15.37 15.14 -0.90
CA ASN A 186 -16.83 15.22 -0.89
C ASN A 186 -17.32 16.65 -0.64
N TRP A 187 -16.68 17.38 0.27
CA TRP A 187 -17.03 18.76 0.55
C TRP A 187 -16.75 19.68 -0.65
N LEU A 188 -15.59 19.54 -1.30
CA LEU A 188 -15.28 20.27 -2.53
C LEU A 188 -16.27 19.93 -3.67
N LEU A 189 -16.73 18.68 -3.76
CA LEU A 189 -17.80 18.28 -4.68
C LEU A 189 -19.15 18.94 -4.36
N GLN A 190 -19.51 19.05 -3.07
CA GLN A 190 -20.71 19.77 -2.64
C GLN A 190 -20.63 21.26 -2.99
N ARG A 191 -19.48 21.90 -2.72
CA ARG A 191 -19.24 23.31 -3.05
C ARG A 191 -19.42 23.58 -4.54
N ARG A 192 -18.89 22.68 -5.36
CA ARG A 192 -19.05 22.73 -6.82
C ARG A 192 -20.52 22.59 -7.25
N ARG A 193 -21.27 21.62 -6.69
CA ARG A 193 -22.70 21.45 -7.01
C ARG A 193 -23.49 22.73 -6.69
N ALA A 194 -23.22 23.35 -5.54
CA ALA A 194 -23.82 24.63 -5.18
C ALA A 194 -23.46 25.75 -6.15
N ALA A 195 -22.22 25.78 -6.68
CA ALA A 195 -21.83 26.73 -7.72
C ALA A 195 -22.53 26.48 -9.06
N GLU A 196 -22.72 25.21 -9.45
CA GLU A 196 -23.47 24.79 -10.64
C GLU A 196 -24.95 25.21 -10.55
N GLU A 197 -25.57 25.07 -9.38
CA GLU A 197 -26.94 25.53 -9.10
C GLU A 197 -27.07 27.06 -9.08
N LYS A 198 -26.07 27.76 -8.54
CA LYS A 198 -26.08 29.24 -8.43
C LYS A 198 -25.93 29.94 -9.77
N HIS A 199 -25.19 29.34 -10.71
CA HIS A 199 -24.91 29.92 -12.02
C HIS A 199 -25.32 28.96 -13.15
N PRO A 200 -26.63 28.71 -13.37
CA PRO A 200 -27.08 27.81 -14.42
C PRO A 200 -26.72 28.40 -15.81
N GLY A 201 -25.94 27.65 -16.60
CA GLY A 201 -25.63 28.00 -17.99
C GLY A 201 -24.35 28.82 -18.23
N ASP A 202 -23.62 29.22 -17.19
CA ASP A 202 -22.30 29.87 -17.32
C ASP A 202 -21.17 28.99 -16.75
N PRO A 203 -20.48 28.18 -17.60
CA PRO A 203 -19.41 27.31 -17.14
C PRO A 203 -18.22 28.03 -16.51
N TYR A 204 -17.98 29.29 -16.85
CA TYR A 204 -16.87 30.07 -16.32
C TYR A 204 -17.16 30.53 -14.89
N ALA A 205 -18.34 31.12 -14.67
CA ALA A 205 -18.78 31.52 -13.34
C ALA A 205 -18.93 30.32 -12.39
N GLN A 206 -19.45 29.19 -12.88
CA GLN A 206 -19.50 27.93 -12.13
C GLN A 206 -18.11 27.47 -11.70
N ARG A 207 -17.11 27.59 -12.60
CA ARG A 207 -15.74 27.19 -12.33
C ARG A 207 -15.11 28.06 -11.25
N GLU A 208 -15.16 29.37 -11.38
CA GLU A 208 -14.55 30.28 -10.41
C GLU A 208 -15.18 30.16 -9.02
N ALA A 209 -16.52 30.07 -8.94
CA ALA A 209 -17.23 29.90 -7.67
C ALA A 209 -17.02 28.53 -7.00
N SER A 210 -16.42 27.56 -7.70
CA SER A 210 -16.11 26.23 -7.16
C SER A 210 -14.72 26.13 -6.52
N PHE A 211 -13.85 27.12 -6.72
CA PHE A 211 -12.51 27.12 -6.11
C PHE A 211 -12.59 27.54 -4.63
N VAL A 212 -11.77 26.89 -3.81
CA VAL A 212 -11.75 27.06 -2.36
C VAL A 212 -10.32 27.12 -1.86
N GLU A 213 -10.01 28.03 -0.94
CA GLU A 213 -8.69 28.15 -0.31
C GLU A 213 -8.44 27.05 0.74
N SER A 214 -7.17 26.68 0.96
CA SER A 214 -6.77 25.70 1.98
C SER A 214 -7.24 26.09 3.38
N ASP A 215 -7.25 27.38 3.70
CA ASP A 215 -7.74 27.91 4.98
C ASP A 215 -9.25 27.65 5.21
N GLU A 216 -10.06 27.71 4.14
CA GLU A 216 -11.50 27.43 4.24
C GLU A 216 -11.75 25.93 4.44
N VAL A 217 -10.95 25.08 3.80
CA VAL A 217 -10.98 23.63 4.03
C VAL A 217 -10.60 23.30 5.48
N ALA A 218 -9.55 23.93 6.00
CA ALA A 218 -9.09 23.73 7.37
C ALA A 218 -10.16 24.15 8.40
N ARG A 219 -10.80 25.32 8.21
CA ARG A 219 -11.93 25.76 9.05
C ARG A 219 -13.08 24.78 9.01
N TYR A 220 -13.45 24.28 7.84
CA TYR A 220 -14.52 23.29 7.70
C TYR A 220 -14.23 22.00 8.50
N ILE A 221 -12.99 21.51 8.46
CA ILE A 221 -12.59 20.33 9.24
C ILE A 221 -12.70 20.59 10.74
N HIS A 222 -12.29 21.78 11.19
CA HIS A 222 -12.36 22.18 12.60
C HIS A 222 -13.82 22.30 13.09
N GLU A 223 -14.68 22.98 12.32
CA GLU A 223 -16.10 23.16 12.65
C GLU A 223 -16.87 21.84 12.71
N LYS A 224 -16.55 20.88 11.84
CA LYS A 224 -17.19 19.57 11.85
C LYS A 224 -16.72 18.66 12.99
N GLY A 225 -15.66 19.04 13.71
CA GLY A 225 -15.14 18.27 14.85
C GLY A 225 -14.71 16.86 14.49
N LEU A 226 -14.23 16.65 13.26
CA LEU A 226 -13.88 15.31 12.74
C LEU A 226 -12.59 14.75 13.34
N CYS A 227 -11.74 15.63 13.88
CA CYS A 227 -10.42 15.30 14.37
C CYS A 227 -10.29 15.70 15.83
N ARG A 228 -9.79 14.77 16.66
CA ARG A 228 -9.38 15.08 18.04
C ARG A 228 -8.02 15.80 18.11
N ILE A 229 -7.24 15.70 17.03
CA ILE A 229 -5.90 16.25 16.87
C ILE A 229 -6.03 17.60 16.16
N GLN A 230 -5.26 18.60 16.59
CA GLN A 230 -5.18 19.90 15.93
C GLN A 230 -4.44 19.73 14.59
N LEU A 231 -5.15 19.89 13.48
CA LEU A 231 -4.58 19.85 12.13
C LEU A 231 -4.16 21.27 11.72
N GLY A 232 -2.91 21.43 11.31
CA GLY A 232 -2.44 22.68 10.71
C GLY A 232 -2.91 22.84 9.26
N VAL A 233 -2.78 24.05 8.71
CA VAL A 233 -3.10 24.31 7.29
C VAL A 233 -2.19 23.49 6.37
N ALA A 234 -0.89 23.40 6.71
CA ALA A 234 0.09 22.60 5.95
C ALA A 234 -0.26 21.09 5.91
N ASP A 235 -0.85 20.56 6.99
CA ASP A 235 -1.30 19.18 7.06
C ASP A 235 -2.45 18.93 6.08
N VAL A 236 -3.41 19.87 6.03
CA VAL A 236 -4.55 19.82 5.11
C VAL A 236 -4.09 19.94 3.66
N GLU A 237 -3.14 20.84 3.37
CA GLU A 237 -2.56 20.97 2.03
C GLU A 237 -1.87 19.68 1.57
N SER A 238 -1.14 19.02 2.47
CA SER A 238 -0.49 17.74 2.19
C SER A 238 -1.52 16.66 1.81
N VAL A 239 -2.66 16.61 2.52
CA VAL A 239 -3.75 15.67 2.22
C VAL A 239 -4.45 16.00 0.91
N LEU A 240 -4.67 17.28 0.63
CA LEU A 240 -5.25 17.72 -0.64
C LEU A 240 -4.31 17.44 -1.81
N ASP A 241 -2.99 17.58 -1.64
CA ASP A 241 -2.02 17.27 -2.68
C ASP A 241 -2.05 15.78 -3.06
N ILE A 242 -2.30 14.86 -2.11
CA ILE A 242 -2.58 13.45 -2.42
C ILE A 242 -3.82 13.33 -3.32
N ALA A 243 -4.89 14.06 -3.02
CA ALA A 243 -6.10 14.05 -3.84
C ALA A 243 -5.90 14.67 -5.24
N VAL A 244 -4.95 15.61 -5.39
CA VAL A 244 -4.51 16.15 -6.68
C VAL A 244 -3.81 15.06 -7.49
N LEU A 245 -2.87 14.33 -6.86
CA LEU A 245 -2.16 13.21 -7.50
C LEU A 245 -3.10 12.08 -7.92
N ASP A 246 -4.16 11.82 -7.14
CA ASP A 246 -5.23 10.89 -7.48
C ASP A 246 -6.12 11.36 -8.66
N GLY A 247 -5.94 12.60 -9.13
CA GLY A 247 -6.75 13.22 -10.18
C GLY A 247 -8.20 13.49 -9.76
N LYS A 248 -8.48 13.57 -8.46
CA LYS A 248 -9.83 13.86 -7.92
C LYS A 248 -10.10 15.35 -7.81
N ILE A 249 -9.06 16.16 -7.59
CA ILE A 249 -9.15 17.62 -7.45
C ILE A 249 -8.08 18.32 -8.29
N GLU A 250 -8.34 19.56 -8.71
CA GLU A 250 -7.39 20.46 -9.37
C GLU A 250 -6.89 21.51 -8.37
N LYS A 251 -5.60 21.83 -8.41
CA LYS A 251 -4.94 22.86 -7.58
C LYS A 251 -4.45 24.00 -8.47
N ARG A 252 -4.62 25.25 -8.03
CA ARG A 252 -3.98 26.44 -8.62
C ARG A 252 -2.75 26.85 -7.82
N LEU A 253 -1.93 27.71 -8.43
CA LEU A 253 -0.74 28.30 -7.80
C LEU A 253 -1.05 29.05 -6.50
N ASN A 254 -2.27 29.59 -6.36
CA ASN A 254 -2.69 30.34 -5.18
C ASN A 254 -3.23 29.45 -4.04
N HIS A 255 -2.86 28.17 -3.99
CA HIS A 255 -3.35 27.22 -2.97
C HIS A 255 -4.89 27.10 -2.93
N THR A 256 -5.56 27.32 -4.07
CA THR A 256 -7.00 27.09 -4.22
C THR A 256 -7.27 25.76 -4.90
N TYR A 257 -8.27 25.04 -4.42
CA TYR A 257 -8.61 23.69 -4.82
C TYR A 257 -10.04 23.62 -5.37
N ARG A 258 -10.26 22.76 -6.37
CA ARG A 258 -11.59 22.49 -6.93
C ARG A 258 -11.74 21.01 -7.25
N ALA A 259 -12.91 20.44 -7.00
CA ALA A 259 -13.18 19.04 -7.35
C ALA A 259 -13.31 18.86 -8.88
N ILE A 260 -12.61 17.86 -9.42
CA ILE A 260 -12.70 17.47 -10.83
C ILE A 260 -13.91 16.54 -10.99
N ARG A 261 -14.78 16.85 -11.95
CA ARG A 261 -15.79 15.90 -12.40
C ARG A 261 -15.03 14.80 -13.12
N LYS A 262 -15.18 13.54 -12.72
CA LYS A 262 -14.85 12.41 -13.60
C LYS A 262 -15.78 12.50 -14.81
N GLN A 263 -15.42 13.35 -15.75
CA GLN A 263 -15.96 13.32 -17.08
C GLN A 263 -15.37 12.04 -17.63
N GLN A 264 -16.19 11.00 -17.66
CA GLN A 264 -15.95 9.88 -18.56
C GLN A 264 -15.96 10.51 -19.94
N LEU A 265 -14.81 11.04 -20.38
CA LEU A 265 -14.54 11.28 -21.77
C LEU A 265 -14.48 9.89 -22.37
N HIS A 266 -15.65 9.32 -22.63
CA HIS A 266 -15.74 8.32 -23.66
C HIS A 266 -15.33 9.10 -24.92
N PRO A 267 -14.17 8.81 -25.54
CA PRO A 267 -13.96 9.29 -26.89
C PRO A 267 -15.23 8.91 -27.65
N SER A 268 -15.84 9.88 -28.32
CA SER A 268 -16.97 9.59 -29.20
C SER A 268 -16.58 8.38 -30.03
N PRO A 269 -17.41 7.32 -30.14
CA PRO A 269 -17.07 6.15 -30.95
C PRO A 269 -16.68 6.53 -32.37
N LEU A 270 -17.19 7.66 -32.87
CA LEU A 270 -16.85 8.27 -34.16
C LEU A 270 -15.40 8.78 -34.22
N ALA A 271 -14.84 9.31 -33.12
CA ALA A 271 -13.46 9.76 -33.08
C ALA A 271 -12.45 8.61 -33.20
N SER A 272 -12.88 7.37 -32.96
CA SER A 272 -12.07 6.16 -33.18
C SER A 272 -12.27 5.51 -34.56
N VAL A 273 -13.20 5.99 -35.39
CA VAL A 273 -13.44 5.43 -36.74
C VAL A 273 -12.39 5.99 -37.72
N PRO A 274 -11.50 5.16 -38.28
CA PRO A 274 -10.39 5.60 -39.12
C PRO A 274 -10.88 6.23 -40.43
N CYS A 275 -12.07 5.87 -40.91
CA CYS A 275 -12.66 6.48 -42.10
C CYS A 275 -12.94 7.98 -41.92
N LEU A 276 -13.22 8.44 -40.68
CA LEU A 276 -13.47 9.86 -40.41
C LEU A 276 -12.19 10.71 -40.40
N GLN A 277 -11.02 10.08 -40.26
CA GLN A 277 -9.70 10.73 -40.32
C GLN A 277 -8.91 10.30 -41.56
N CYS A 278 -9.56 9.59 -42.49
CA CYS A 278 -8.89 9.01 -43.65
C CYS A 278 -8.53 10.12 -44.65
N PRO A 279 -7.24 10.25 -45.03
CA PRO A 279 -6.78 11.28 -45.96
C PRO A 279 -7.38 11.13 -47.36
N VAL A 280 -7.84 9.93 -47.73
CA VAL A 280 -8.46 9.62 -49.03
C VAL A 280 -9.97 9.36 -48.92
N SER A 281 -10.61 9.80 -47.83
CA SER A 281 -12.06 9.61 -47.62
C SER A 281 -12.92 10.18 -48.73
N ALA A 282 -12.49 11.30 -49.34
CA ALA A 282 -13.19 11.94 -50.46
C ALA A 282 -13.18 11.13 -51.76
N GLU A 283 -12.19 10.25 -51.93
CA GLU A 283 -12.02 9.40 -53.12
C GLU A 283 -12.60 7.99 -52.91
N CYS A 284 -13.10 7.70 -51.70
CA CYS A 284 -13.66 6.42 -51.33
C CYS A 284 -15.13 6.32 -51.77
N THR A 285 -15.39 5.53 -52.81
CA THR A 285 -16.74 5.33 -53.35
C THR A 285 -17.20 3.88 -53.18
N PRO A 286 -18.41 3.64 -52.62
CA PRO A 286 -18.94 2.28 -52.45
C PRO A 286 -19.29 1.63 -53.78
N GLY A 287 -19.01 0.33 -53.92
CA GLY A 287 -19.32 -0.46 -55.12
C GLY A 287 -18.13 -1.22 -55.70
N THR A 288 -18.42 -2.33 -56.37
CA THR A 288 -17.42 -3.20 -57.00
C THR A 288 -16.89 -2.58 -58.29
N GLY A 289 -15.66 -2.08 -58.27
CA GLY A 289 -14.98 -1.54 -59.47
C GLY A 289 -14.20 -0.24 -59.26
N HIS A 290 -14.28 0.36 -58.07
CA HIS A 290 -13.52 1.56 -57.73
C HIS A 290 -12.16 1.21 -57.10
N LEU A 291 -11.13 2.00 -57.41
CA LEU A 291 -9.75 1.78 -56.93
C LEU A 291 -9.64 1.93 -55.40
N ILE A 292 -10.43 2.83 -54.83
CA ILE A 292 -10.56 3.05 -53.39
C ILE A 292 -12.05 2.88 -53.05
N SER A 293 -12.38 1.76 -52.41
CA SER A 293 -13.74 1.45 -51.98
C SER A 293 -13.73 0.88 -50.56
N PRO A 294 -14.81 1.06 -49.77
CA PRO A 294 -14.92 0.47 -48.44
C PRO A 294 -14.78 -1.06 -48.46
N GLU A 295 -15.28 -1.73 -49.50
CA GLU A 295 -15.28 -3.19 -49.64
C GLU A 295 -13.88 -3.75 -49.88
N ASN A 296 -12.99 -2.99 -50.53
CA ASN A 296 -11.59 -3.36 -50.77
C ASN A 296 -10.60 -2.72 -49.77
N CYS A 297 -11.07 -1.94 -48.80
CA CYS A 297 -10.22 -1.21 -47.87
C CYS A 297 -9.73 -2.10 -46.71
N GLU A 298 -8.44 -2.46 -46.73
CA GLU A 298 -7.80 -3.25 -45.67
C GLU A 298 -7.92 -2.58 -44.28
N TYR A 299 -7.77 -1.26 -44.21
CA TYR A 299 -7.89 -0.50 -42.95
C TYR A 299 -9.31 -0.49 -42.39
N PHE A 300 -10.34 -0.43 -43.26
CA PHE A 300 -11.74 -0.51 -42.83
C PHE A 300 -12.05 -1.90 -42.28
N ARG A 301 -11.56 -2.95 -42.94
CA ARG A 301 -11.70 -4.34 -42.49
C ARG A 301 -11.00 -4.60 -41.15
N LEU A 302 -9.74 -4.18 -41.03
CA LEU A 302 -8.96 -4.28 -39.79
C LEU A 302 -9.66 -3.54 -38.65
N HIS A 303 -10.22 -2.36 -38.91
CA HIS A 303 -10.94 -1.60 -37.89
C HIS A 303 -12.25 -2.25 -37.46
N PHE A 304 -13.03 -2.79 -38.39
CA PHE A 304 -14.25 -3.54 -38.06
C PHE A 304 -13.92 -4.81 -37.27
N ASP A 305 -12.84 -5.52 -37.63
CA ASP A 305 -12.33 -6.66 -36.85
C ASP A 305 -11.85 -6.22 -35.45
N LEU A 306 -11.22 -5.04 -35.33
CA LEU A 306 -10.78 -4.42 -34.06
C LEU A 306 -11.92 -3.87 -33.19
N MET A 307 -13.06 -3.48 -33.79
CA MET A 307 -14.24 -2.98 -33.06
C MET A 307 -15.26 -4.07 -32.74
N SER A 308 -15.42 -5.07 -33.61
CA SER A 308 -16.23 -6.27 -33.35
C SER A 308 -15.55 -7.22 -32.38
N THR A 309 -14.22 -7.27 -32.36
CA THR A 309 -13.51 -8.00 -31.32
C THR A 309 -13.18 -7.05 -30.19
N HIS A 310 -13.82 -7.31 -29.05
CA HIS A 310 -13.48 -7.04 -27.66
C HIS A 310 -12.02 -6.74 -27.21
N ARG A 311 -11.04 -6.51 -28.10
CA ARG A 311 -9.59 -6.40 -27.86
C ARG A 311 -9.10 -5.02 -27.42
N LEU A 312 -9.93 -3.98 -27.42
CA LEU A 312 -9.51 -2.60 -27.10
C LEU A 312 -9.57 -2.23 -25.61
N LEU A 313 -9.99 -3.13 -24.71
CA LEU A 313 -9.98 -2.82 -23.29
C LEU A 313 -8.58 -3.06 -22.69
N PRO A 314 -7.95 -2.04 -22.06
CA PRO A 314 -6.68 -2.22 -21.33
C PRO A 314 -6.79 -3.31 -20.26
N SER A 315 -7.98 -3.42 -19.67
CA SER A 315 -8.36 -4.40 -18.64
C SER A 315 -9.53 -5.26 -19.11
N LEU A 316 -9.53 -6.55 -18.79
CA LEU A 316 -10.66 -7.44 -19.11
C LEU A 316 -11.96 -6.93 -18.47
N PRO A 317 -13.14 -7.14 -19.09
CA PRO A 317 -14.43 -6.80 -18.50
C PRO A 317 -14.63 -7.43 -17.12
N ARG A 318 -15.57 -6.84 -16.36
CA ARG A 318 -16.02 -7.41 -15.09
C ARG A 318 -16.71 -8.76 -15.35
N LEU A 319 -16.46 -9.73 -14.46
CA LEU A 319 -17.18 -10.99 -14.47
C LEU A 319 -18.67 -10.73 -14.15
N LYS A 320 -19.56 -11.30 -14.95
CA LYS A 320 -21.02 -11.19 -14.76
C LYS A 320 -21.57 -12.31 -13.88
N VAL A 321 -20.72 -12.83 -12.99
CA VAL A 321 -21.04 -13.88 -12.02
C VAL A 321 -20.62 -13.42 -10.62
N PRO A 322 -21.34 -13.82 -9.56
CA PRO A 322 -20.98 -13.44 -8.19
C PRO A 322 -19.62 -14.04 -7.82
N ILE A 323 -18.68 -13.18 -7.42
CA ILE A 323 -17.39 -13.58 -6.87
C ILE A 323 -17.60 -13.85 -5.38
N GLY A 324 -17.42 -15.10 -4.96
CA GLY A 324 -17.60 -15.49 -3.56
C GLY A 324 -16.63 -14.73 -2.65
N HIS A 325 -17.15 -13.90 -1.73
CA HIS A 325 -16.32 -13.10 -0.81
C HIS A 325 -15.61 -13.91 0.30
N ARG A 326 -15.87 -15.21 0.42
CA ARG A 326 -15.21 -16.10 1.40
C ARG A 326 -14.53 -17.26 0.68
N PRO A 327 -13.19 -17.37 0.76
CA PRO A 327 -12.48 -18.54 0.26
C PRO A 327 -13.02 -19.80 0.94
N GLN A 328 -13.44 -20.79 0.16
CA GLN A 328 -13.88 -22.05 0.73
C GLN A 328 -12.68 -22.75 1.35
N ARG A 329 -12.86 -23.41 2.52
CA ARG A 329 -11.81 -24.22 3.16
C ARG A 329 -11.67 -25.55 2.43
N LEU A 330 -11.29 -25.52 1.16
CA LEU A 330 -10.88 -26.69 0.39
C LEU A 330 -9.48 -27.08 0.86
N LYS A 331 -9.30 -28.34 1.28
CA LYS A 331 -8.04 -28.87 1.79
C LYS A 331 -7.69 -30.12 1.00
N LEU A 332 -6.44 -30.21 0.57
CA LEU A 332 -5.85 -31.47 0.10
C LEU A 332 -5.03 -32.08 1.25
N PRO A 333 -5.07 -33.41 1.46
CA PRO A 333 -4.35 -34.04 2.57
C PRO A 333 -2.83 -33.84 2.51
N TYR A 334 -2.26 -33.76 1.30
CA TYR A 334 -0.82 -33.80 1.07
C TYR A 334 -0.21 -32.48 0.60
N ILE A 335 -1.03 -31.44 0.34
CA ILE A 335 -0.56 -30.16 -0.15
C ILE A 335 -1.08 -29.05 0.77
N PRO A 336 -0.20 -28.25 1.39
CA PRO A 336 -0.61 -27.16 2.27
C PRO A 336 -1.35 -26.06 1.48
N ASN A 337 -2.27 -25.38 2.18
CA ASN A 337 -2.94 -24.20 1.64
C ASN A 337 -1.97 -23.00 1.65
N PRO A 338 -2.04 -22.06 0.67
CA PRO A 338 -3.12 -21.87 -0.33
C PRO A 338 -2.99 -22.71 -1.61
N ARG A 339 -1.85 -23.38 -1.85
CA ARG A 339 -1.61 -24.12 -3.09
C ARG A 339 -2.55 -25.32 -3.27
N GLY A 340 -2.83 -26.06 -2.20
CA GLY A 340 -3.72 -27.22 -2.25
C GLY A 340 -5.16 -26.86 -2.63
N HIS A 341 -5.61 -25.67 -2.24
CA HIS A 341 -6.90 -25.12 -2.63
C HIS A 341 -6.97 -24.87 -4.15
N LEU A 342 -5.97 -24.16 -4.70
CA LEU A 342 -5.88 -23.87 -6.13
C LEU A 342 -5.83 -25.13 -6.99
N GLU A 343 -5.08 -26.16 -6.58
CA GLU A 343 -5.03 -27.44 -7.29
C GLU A 343 -6.40 -28.15 -7.33
N LEU A 344 -7.21 -28.01 -6.28
CA LEU A 344 -8.56 -28.58 -6.29
C LEU A 344 -9.48 -27.81 -7.24
N VAL A 345 -9.41 -26.48 -7.23
CA VAL A 345 -10.16 -25.64 -8.17
C VAL A 345 -9.74 -25.95 -9.61
N ARG A 346 -8.43 -26.10 -9.86
CA ARG A 346 -7.88 -26.48 -11.17
C ARG A 346 -8.51 -27.78 -11.69
N LYS A 347 -8.61 -28.82 -10.85
CA LYS A 347 -9.30 -30.08 -11.21
C LYS A 347 -10.78 -29.88 -11.54
N LEU A 348 -11.47 -29.01 -10.80
CA LEU A 348 -12.88 -28.70 -11.07
C LEU A 348 -13.06 -27.97 -12.40
N VAL A 349 -12.17 -27.01 -12.71
CA VAL A 349 -12.18 -26.27 -13.98
C VAL A 349 -11.97 -27.23 -15.16
N ASN A 350 -11.00 -28.14 -15.07
CA ASN A 350 -10.75 -29.13 -16.13
C ASN A 350 -11.98 -30.01 -16.36
N ARG A 351 -12.63 -30.46 -15.27
CA ARG A 351 -13.86 -31.25 -15.35
C ARG A 351 -14.98 -30.49 -16.07
N VAL A 352 -15.21 -29.22 -15.71
CA VAL A 352 -16.25 -28.38 -16.34
C VAL A 352 -15.97 -28.13 -17.81
N ILE A 353 -14.72 -27.85 -18.18
CA ILE A 353 -14.35 -27.62 -19.58
C ILE A 353 -14.43 -28.91 -20.41
N ARG A 354 -14.10 -30.07 -19.81
CA ARG A 354 -14.21 -31.38 -20.47
C ARG A 354 -15.67 -31.79 -20.67
N GLU A 355 -16.44 -31.86 -19.59
CA GLU A 355 -17.81 -32.41 -19.57
C GLU A 355 -18.88 -31.39 -20.02
N GLU A 356 -18.57 -30.09 -20.03
CA GLU A 356 -19.48 -28.94 -20.31
C GLU A 356 -20.69 -28.81 -19.36
N ARG A 357 -21.10 -29.87 -18.66
CA ARG A 357 -22.12 -29.90 -17.62
C ARG A 357 -21.66 -30.82 -16.48
N CYS A 358 -21.46 -30.27 -15.28
CA CYS A 358 -20.97 -31.02 -14.12
C CYS A 358 -21.87 -30.86 -12.90
N GLU A 359 -22.11 -31.96 -12.18
CA GLU A 359 -22.68 -31.95 -10.84
C GLU A 359 -21.58 -31.78 -9.78
N LEU A 360 -21.70 -30.73 -8.96
CA LEU A 360 -20.73 -30.33 -7.95
C LEU A 360 -21.43 -29.91 -6.64
N LYS A 361 -20.71 -29.93 -5.52
CA LYS A 361 -21.19 -29.23 -4.31
C LYS A 361 -21.39 -27.74 -4.64
N TYR A 362 -22.50 -27.15 -4.20
CA TYR A 362 -22.89 -25.78 -4.57
C TYR A 362 -21.75 -24.75 -4.39
N ASN A 363 -21.12 -24.74 -3.21
CA ASN A 363 -20.00 -23.82 -2.93
C ASN A 363 -18.80 -24.02 -3.86
N ARG A 364 -18.53 -25.26 -4.29
CA ARG A 364 -17.44 -25.57 -5.23
C ARG A 364 -17.80 -25.13 -6.65
N ALA A 365 -19.08 -25.24 -7.02
CA ALA A 365 -19.58 -24.75 -8.29
C ALA A 365 -19.45 -23.23 -8.39
N GLU A 366 -19.89 -22.47 -7.37
CA GLU A 366 -19.73 -21.00 -7.34
C GLU A 366 -18.28 -20.56 -7.45
N GLU A 367 -17.39 -21.20 -6.69
CA GLU A 367 -15.96 -20.87 -6.73
C GLU A 367 -15.28 -21.26 -8.04
N CYS A 368 -15.66 -22.39 -8.64
CA CYS A 368 -15.14 -22.82 -9.95
C CYS A 368 -15.60 -21.88 -11.07
N ARG A 369 -16.88 -21.46 -11.03
CA ARG A 369 -17.55 -20.67 -12.07
C ARG A 369 -16.76 -19.43 -12.49
N GLN A 370 -16.27 -18.65 -11.53
CA GLN A 370 -15.49 -17.43 -11.81
C GLN A 370 -14.19 -17.68 -12.59
N TYR A 371 -13.52 -18.83 -12.37
CA TYR A 371 -12.28 -19.16 -13.08
C TYR A 371 -12.58 -19.63 -14.50
N VAL A 372 -13.63 -20.43 -14.68
CA VAL A 372 -14.12 -20.84 -16.01
C VAL A 372 -14.49 -19.62 -16.85
N GLU A 373 -15.29 -18.72 -16.29
CA GLU A 373 -15.67 -17.46 -16.94
C GLU A 373 -14.44 -16.63 -17.32
N ARG A 374 -13.47 -16.49 -16.41
CA ARG A 374 -12.27 -15.71 -16.67
C ARG A 374 -11.38 -16.32 -17.75
N LEU A 375 -11.23 -17.65 -17.79
CA LEU A 375 -10.43 -18.32 -18.81
C LEU A 375 -11.01 -18.14 -20.21
N ILE A 376 -12.35 -18.25 -20.34
CA ILE A 376 -13.04 -17.98 -21.60
C ILE A 376 -12.84 -16.52 -22.02
N GLN A 377 -12.98 -15.56 -21.09
CA GLN A 377 -12.71 -14.14 -21.38
C GLN A 377 -11.26 -13.90 -21.82
N ILE A 378 -10.27 -14.49 -21.17
CA ILE A 378 -8.87 -14.32 -21.57
C ILE A 378 -8.68 -14.84 -23.01
N GLY A 379 -9.24 -16.02 -23.32
CA GLY A 379 -9.19 -16.59 -24.67
C GLY A 379 -9.80 -15.68 -25.74
N ILE A 380 -10.99 -15.12 -25.50
CA ILE A 380 -11.68 -14.25 -26.45
C ILE A 380 -10.96 -12.89 -26.62
N TYR A 381 -10.56 -12.25 -25.52
CA TYR A 381 -10.14 -10.84 -25.53
C TYR A 381 -8.65 -10.67 -25.83
N ARG A 382 -7.80 -11.64 -25.46
CA ARG A 382 -6.35 -11.56 -25.64
C ARG A 382 -5.85 -12.43 -26.80
N GLY A 383 -6.59 -13.50 -27.13
CA GLY A 383 -6.28 -14.40 -28.23
C GLY A 383 -5.04 -15.29 -28.01
N PRO A 384 -4.73 -16.18 -28.98
CA PRO A 384 -3.69 -17.20 -28.84
C PRO A 384 -2.27 -16.65 -28.88
N ASN A 385 -2.05 -15.49 -29.50
CA ASN A 385 -0.72 -14.88 -29.64
C ASN A 385 -0.24 -14.15 -28.38
N CYS A 386 -1.07 -14.08 -27.33
CA CYS A 386 -0.73 -13.39 -26.09
C CYS A 386 -0.01 -14.33 -25.13
N ALA A 387 1.24 -13.99 -24.77
CA ALA A 387 2.08 -14.78 -23.86
C ALA A 387 1.39 -15.09 -22.51
N TYR A 388 0.70 -14.09 -21.93
CA TYR A 388 -0.06 -14.28 -20.68
C TYR A 388 -1.18 -15.33 -20.84
N THR A 389 -1.87 -15.32 -21.98
CA THR A 389 -2.95 -16.28 -22.24
C THR A 389 -2.42 -17.71 -22.36
N ALA A 390 -1.31 -17.87 -23.07
CA ALA A 390 -0.61 -19.15 -23.18
C ALA A 390 -0.17 -19.67 -21.80
N GLU A 391 0.43 -18.83 -20.97
CA GLU A 391 0.82 -19.19 -19.60
C GLU A 391 -0.38 -19.58 -18.73
N MET A 392 -1.47 -18.80 -18.78
CA MET A 392 -2.68 -19.11 -18.03
C MET A 392 -3.31 -20.42 -18.48
N PHE A 393 -3.39 -20.69 -19.78
CA PHE A 393 -3.95 -21.94 -20.28
C PHE A 393 -3.06 -23.13 -19.92
N GLN A 394 -1.75 -23.01 -20.09
CA GLN A 394 -0.78 -24.04 -19.70
C GLN A 394 -0.86 -24.39 -18.21
N TRP A 395 -1.06 -23.38 -17.35
CA TRP A 395 -1.21 -23.63 -15.92
C TRP A 395 -2.59 -24.15 -15.54
N TRP A 396 -3.69 -23.61 -16.09
CA TRP A 396 -5.04 -24.02 -15.67
C TRP A 396 -5.44 -25.38 -16.24
N PHE A 397 -5.06 -25.71 -17.47
CA PHE A 397 -5.37 -26.98 -18.09
C PHE A 397 -4.31 -28.02 -17.72
N ILE A 398 -4.75 -29.08 -17.04
CA ILE A 398 -3.91 -30.24 -16.71
C ILE A 398 -3.72 -31.08 -17.97
N GLU A 399 -4.82 -31.25 -18.71
CA GLU A 399 -4.90 -32.06 -19.91
C GLU A 399 -4.77 -31.15 -21.13
N GLN A 400 -3.76 -31.40 -21.99
CA GLN A 400 -3.40 -30.49 -23.07
C GLN A 400 -4.45 -30.46 -24.19
N ASP A 401 -5.22 -31.54 -24.37
CA ASP A 401 -6.35 -31.59 -25.31
C ASP A 401 -7.44 -30.56 -24.97
N LEU A 402 -7.56 -30.14 -23.71
CA LEU A 402 -8.49 -29.09 -23.31
C LEU A 402 -8.07 -27.71 -23.81
N VAL A 403 -6.76 -27.47 -24.02
CA VAL A 403 -6.26 -26.23 -24.64
C VAL A 403 -6.75 -26.15 -26.09
N ASP A 404 -6.67 -27.26 -26.82
CA ASP A 404 -7.16 -27.36 -28.19
C ASP A 404 -8.68 -27.17 -28.24
N LYS A 405 -9.43 -27.79 -27.31
CA LYS A 405 -10.87 -27.59 -27.15
C LYS A 405 -11.23 -26.11 -26.89
N MET A 406 -10.43 -25.43 -26.05
CA MET A 406 -10.65 -24.01 -25.79
C MET A 406 -10.53 -23.18 -27.07
N TRP A 407 -9.49 -23.40 -27.88
CA TRP A 407 -9.26 -22.60 -29.09
C TRP A 407 -10.16 -22.96 -30.26
N SER A 408 -10.43 -24.25 -30.46
CA SER A 408 -11.20 -24.73 -31.62
C SER A 408 -12.71 -24.67 -31.42
N ILE A 409 -13.18 -24.79 -30.17
CA ILE A 409 -14.61 -24.95 -29.87
C ILE A 409 -15.11 -23.81 -28.97
N LEU A 410 -14.56 -23.66 -27.76
CA LEU A 410 -15.18 -22.80 -26.75
C LEU A 410 -14.99 -21.29 -27.00
N VAL A 411 -13.77 -20.86 -27.36
CA VAL A 411 -13.50 -19.45 -27.68
C VAL A 411 -14.29 -18.99 -28.91
N PRO A 412 -14.34 -19.73 -30.04
CA PRO A 412 -15.19 -19.39 -31.17
C PRO A 412 -16.68 -19.36 -30.82
N ARG A 413 -17.18 -20.36 -30.06
CA ARG A 413 -18.58 -20.42 -29.61
C ARG A 413 -19.00 -19.15 -28.87
N PHE A 414 -18.16 -18.66 -27.96
CA PHE A 414 -18.49 -17.50 -27.12
C PHE A 414 -17.97 -16.15 -27.65
N SER A 415 -17.30 -16.13 -28.82
CA SER A 415 -16.70 -14.92 -29.39
C SER A 415 -17.71 -13.80 -29.70
N HIS A 416 -18.95 -14.17 -30.06
CA HIS A 416 -20.05 -13.25 -30.38
C HIS A 416 -21.02 -13.06 -29.21
N TYR A 417 -20.71 -13.62 -28.03
CA TYR A 417 -21.60 -13.58 -26.89
C TYR A 417 -21.66 -12.17 -26.27
N PRO A 418 -22.84 -11.67 -25.85
CA PRO A 418 -22.94 -10.34 -25.26
C PRO A 418 -22.09 -10.18 -23.99
N ILE A 419 -21.36 -9.05 -23.86
CA ILE A 419 -20.48 -8.74 -22.71
C ILE A 419 -21.22 -8.78 -21.37
N ASP A 420 -22.51 -8.43 -21.38
CA ASP A 420 -23.33 -8.34 -20.17
C ASP A 420 -23.89 -9.68 -19.69
N GLN A 421 -23.59 -10.78 -20.40
CA GLN A 421 -24.04 -12.11 -20.02
C GLN A 421 -22.88 -13.00 -19.55
N SER A 422 -23.21 -13.97 -18.69
CA SER A 422 -22.30 -15.04 -18.28
C SER A 422 -22.22 -16.13 -19.37
N TYR A 423 -21.06 -16.76 -19.51
CA TYR A 423 -20.87 -17.93 -20.39
C TYR A 423 -21.39 -19.23 -19.78
N THR A 424 -21.61 -19.21 -18.46
CA THR A 424 -22.03 -20.37 -17.66
C THR A 424 -23.39 -20.15 -17.04
N GLU A 425 -24.09 -21.25 -16.72
CA GLU A 425 -25.30 -21.29 -15.90
C GLU A 425 -25.12 -22.22 -14.69
N ILE A 426 -25.82 -21.91 -13.59
CA ILE A 426 -25.79 -22.71 -12.37
C ILE A 426 -27.20 -22.99 -11.88
N TYR A 427 -27.51 -24.27 -11.66
CA TYR A 427 -28.81 -24.74 -11.18
C TYR A 427 -28.63 -25.45 -9.85
N ARG A 428 -29.36 -25.00 -8.83
CA ARG A 428 -29.32 -25.65 -7.51
C ARG A 428 -30.19 -26.90 -7.52
N LEU A 429 -29.59 -28.04 -7.16
CA LEU A 429 -30.31 -29.31 -7.06
C LEU A 429 -30.87 -29.51 -5.64
N PRO A 430 -31.89 -30.38 -5.48
CA PRO A 430 -32.35 -30.83 -4.18
C PRO A 430 -31.18 -31.36 -3.34
N THR A 431 -31.18 -31.03 -2.04
CA THR A 431 -30.09 -31.46 -1.16
C THR A 431 -30.09 -32.98 -1.02
N ILE A 432 -28.99 -33.63 -1.38
CA ILE A 432 -28.85 -35.07 -1.21
C ILE A 432 -28.37 -35.35 0.22
N ARG A 433 -29.01 -36.33 0.87
CA ARG A 433 -28.53 -36.93 2.12
C ARG A 433 -27.58 -38.07 1.78
N LEU A 434 -26.29 -37.86 2.01
CA LEU A 434 -25.28 -38.91 1.85
C LEU A 434 -24.82 -39.40 3.22
N LYS A 435 -24.61 -40.71 3.32
CA LYS A 435 -24.05 -41.36 4.50
C LYS A 435 -22.57 -40.98 4.62
N SER A 436 -22.23 -40.21 5.64
CA SER A 436 -20.85 -39.81 5.92
C SER A 436 -20.33 -40.67 7.07
N LYS A 437 -19.24 -41.41 6.85
CA LYS A 437 -18.54 -42.12 7.92
C LYS A 437 -17.56 -41.17 8.60
N VAL A 438 -17.63 -41.09 9.92
CA VAL A 438 -16.54 -40.60 10.75
C VAL A 438 -16.06 -41.80 11.56
N ASN A 439 -14.85 -42.27 11.21
CA ASN A 439 -14.21 -43.47 11.74
C ASN A 439 -15.01 -44.77 11.54
N LYS A 440 -14.44 -45.91 11.94
CA LYS A 440 -15.02 -47.25 11.73
C LYS A 440 -16.35 -47.47 12.47
N GLU A 441 -16.70 -46.62 13.45
CA GLU A 441 -17.75 -46.89 14.44
C GLU A 441 -18.95 -45.90 14.42
N THR A 442 -18.84 -44.70 13.83
CA THR A 442 -19.94 -43.72 13.82
C THR A 442 -20.40 -43.32 12.41
N GLU A 443 -21.69 -43.52 12.15
CA GLU A 443 -22.34 -43.20 10.87
C GLU A 443 -23.35 -42.06 11.09
N PHE A 444 -23.24 -40.96 10.34
CA PHE A 444 -24.24 -39.89 10.34
C PHE A 444 -24.61 -39.46 8.92
N TRP A 445 -25.83 -38.93 8.79
CA TRP A 445 -26.36 -38.44 7.53
C TRP A 445 -26.03 -36.97 7.38
N SER A 446 -25.29 -36.61 6.33
CA SER A 446 -24.97 -35.22 6.01
C SER A 446 -25.79 -34.76 4.80
N ARG A 447 -26.40 -33.58 4.91
CA ARG A 447 -27.11 -32.93 3.79
C ARG A 447 -26.11 -32.09 3.02
N TYR A 448 -25.90 -32.41 1.75
CA TYR A 448 -25.05 -31.63 0.87
C TYR A 448 -25.90 -30.77 -0.07
N SER A 449 -25.60 -29.47 -0.12
CA SER A 449 -26.11 -28.59 -1.17
C SER A 449 -25.31 -28.84 -2.45
N ILE A 450 -26.00 -29.21 -3.52
CA ILE A 450 -25.41 -29.60 -4.80
C ILE A 450 -25.95 -28.66 -5.88
N ALA A 451 -25.15 -28.45 -6.91
CA ALA A 451 -25.50 -27.67 -8.08
C ALA A 451 -25.02 -28.35 -9.36
N VAL A 452 -25.74 -28.13 -10.45
CA VAL A 452 -25.23 -28.34 -11.81
C VAL A 452 -24.61 -27.03 -12.27
N LEU A 453 -23.35 -27.06 -12.67
CA LEU A 453 -22.67 -25.97 -13.35
C LEU A 453 -22.48 -26.39 -14.81
N GLU A 454 -22.95 -25.57 -15.74
CA GLU A 454 -22.84 -25.87 -17.17
C GLU A 454 -22.37 -24.67 -18.01
N LEU A 455 -21.73 -24.95 -19.13
CA LEU A 455 -21.47 -23.98 -20.19
C LEU A 455 -22.74 -23.81 -21.01
N LYS A 456 -23.05 -22.58 -21.41
CA LYS A 456 -24.17 -22.31 -22.33
C LYS A 456 -23.91 -22.94 -23.70
N GLU A 457 -24.99 -23.25 -24.40
CA GLU A 457 -24.95 -23.88 -25.74
C GLU A 457 -24.17 -25.21 -25.74
N ASN A 458 -24.25 -25.96 -24.64
CA ASN A 458 -23.75 -27.32 -24.58
C ASN A 458 -24.70 -28.29 -25.34
N PRO A 459 -24.23 -29.48 -25.76
CA PRO A 459 -25.02 -30.40 -26.57
C PRO A 459 -26.11 -31.16 -25.79
N PHE A 460 -26.30 -30.87 -24.50
CA PHE A 460 -27.23 -31.61 -23.65
C PHE A 460 -28.62 -30.95 -23.60
N PRO A 461 -29.69 -31.70 -23.25
CA PRO A 461 -31.03 -31.14 -23.10
C PRO A 461 -31.04 -29.96 -22.11
N PRO A 462 -31.72 -28.84 -22.40
CA PRO A 462 -31.78 -27.68 -21.51
C PRO A 462 -32.32 -28.04 -20.11
N MET A 463 -31.67 -27.52 -19.06
CA MET A 463 -32.09 -27.77 -17.67
C MET A 463 -33.49 -27.21 -17.36
N ASP A 464 -33.87 -26.10 -17.99
CA ASP A 464 -35.21 -25.54 -17.83
C ASP A 464 -36.32 -26.48 -18.29
N ASP A 465 -36.08 -27.21 -19.39
CA ASP A 465 -37.04 -28.17 -19.91
C ASP A 465 -37.12 -29.42 -19.03
N LEU A 466 -35.98 -29.86 -18.48
CA LEU A 466 -35.94 -30.93 -17.49
C LEU A 466 -36.67 -30.54 -16.20
N GLU A 467 -36.54 -29.30 -15.75
CA GLU A 467 -37.24 -28.79 -14.55
C GLU A 467 -38.76 -28.70 -14.80
N LYS A 468 -39.19 -28.23 -15.98
CA LYS A 468 -40.60 -28.25 -16.40
C LYS A 468 -41.15 -29.67 -16.45
N LEU A 469 -40.41 -30.60 -17.04
CA LEU A 469 -40.78 -32.02 -17.11
C LEU A 469 -40.90 -32.63 -15.70
N ARG A 470 -39.98 -32.32 -14.79
CA ARG A 470 -40.04 -32.77 -13.39
C ARG A 470 -41.33 -32.27 -12.71
N LYS A 471 -41.66 -30.99 -12.87
CA LYS A 471 -42.87 -30.39 -12.30
C LYS A 471 -44.13 -31.05 -12.85
N LYS A 472 -44.21 -31.24 -14.18
CA LYS A 472 -45.34 -31.91 -14.82
C LYS A 472 -45.51 -33.34 -14.31
N ASN A 473 -44.44 -34.14 -14.32
CA ASN A 473 -44.48 -35.52 -13.83
C ASN A 473 -44.90 -35.61 -12.35
N LEU A 474 -44.49 -34.64 -11.52
CA LEU A 474 -44.89 -34.59 -10.12
C LEU A 474 -46.39 -34.29 -9.96
N VAL A 475 -46.93 -33.36 -10.75
CA VAL A 475 -48.37 -33.06 -10.77
C VAL A 475 -49.15 -34.27 -11.25
N ASP A 476 -48.76 -34.86 -12.39
CA ASP A 476 -49.39 -36.06 -12.97
C ASP A 476 -49.35 -37.26 -11.99
N TYR A 477 -48.27 -37.39 -11.20
CA TYR A 477 -48.16 -38.43 -10.17
C TYR A 477 -49.08 -38.18 -8.97
N VAL A 478 -49.13 -36.94 -8.48
CA VAL A 478 -50.01 -36.55 -7.36
C VAL A 478 -51.48 -36.70 -7.75
N GLU A 479 -51.86 -36.28 -8.95
CA GLU A 479 -53.23 -36.47 -9.47
C GLU A 479 -53.62 -37.95 -9.50
N LYS A 480 -52.73 -38.84 -9.98
CA LYS A 480 -52.98 -40.29 -9.98
C LYS A 480 -53.14 -40.89 -8.58
N GLU A 481 -52.35 -40.45 -7.62
CA GLU A 481 -52.46 -40.95 -6.23
C GLU A 481 -53.72 -40.41 -5.52
N LEU A 482 -54.14 -39.17 -5.80
CA LEU A 482 -55.39 -38.62 -5.28
C LEU A 482 -56.61 -39.37 -5.82
N LEU A 483 -56.63 -39.69 -7.13
CA LEU A 483 -57.71 -40.47 -7.74
C LEU A 483 -57.77 -41.92 -7.23
N ARG A 484 -56.65 -42.47 -6.78
CA ARG A 484 -56.59 -43.81 -6.14
C ARG A 484 -57.17 -43.85 -4.73
N THR A 485 -57.20 -42.72 -4.03
CA THR A 485 -57.76 -42.64 -2.67
C THR A 485 -59.28 -42.40 -2.64
N GLU A 486 -59.90 -42.19 -3.80
CA GLU A 486 -61.36 -41.99 -3.95
C GLU A 486 -62.12 -43.28 -4.35
N GLU A 487 -61.40 -44.39 -4.61
CA GLU A 487 -61.93 -45.76 -4.71
C GLU A 487 -61.76 -46.52 -3.39
#